data_AF-A0AAF0L818-F1
#
_entry.id   AF-A0AAF0L818-F1
#
_cell.length_a   1.000
_cell.length_b   1.000
_cell.length_c   1.000
_cell.angle_alpha   90.00
_cell.angle_beta   90.00
_cell.angle_gamma   90.00
#
_symmetry.space_group_name_H-M   'P 1'
#
loop_
_entity.id
_entity.type
_entity.pdbx_description
1 polymer ?
#
loop_
_entity_poly.entity_id
_entity_poly.type
_entity_poly.pdbx_seq_one_letter_code
_entity_poly.pdbx_strand_id
1 'polypeptide(L)'
;MTSNERITISGTATSAPVITPDRIAEFPVRDDRTQREFLVRVPVDTLDVFVTPGTRVAVDGEAGWTVPGRPWLGESSRTLLQAVTIRRSELALAA
;
A
#
# COMPACT_ATOMS: atom_id res chain seq x y z
N MET A 1 23.98 1.95 6.78
CA MET A 1 22.86 1.17 6.22
C MET A 1 21.74 1.19 7.22
N THR A 2 20.70 2.00 6.99
CA THR A 2 19.43 1.90 7.70
C THR A 2 18.65 0.77 7.03
N SER A 3 18.55 -0.39 7.69
CA SER A 3 17.61 -1.42 7.22
C SER A 3 16.20 -0.89 7.52
N ASN A 4 15.41 -0.68 6.47
CA ASN A 4 14.00 -0.36 6.65
C ASN A 4 13.30 -1.56 7.29
N GLU A 5 12.32 -1.29 8.16
CA GLU A 5 11.53 -2.35 8.78
C GLU A 5 10.65 -3.01 7.70
N ARG A 6 10.74 -4.33 7.57
CA ARG A 6 9.78 -5.07 6.74
C ARG A 6 8.48 -5.22 7.50
N ILE A 7 7.41 -4.71 6.92
CA ILE A 7 6.08 -4.82 7.48
C ILE A 7 5.15 -5.47 6.46
N THR A 8 4.20 -6.24 6.99
CA THR A 8 3.08 -6.76 6.23
C THR A 8 1.82 -6.05 6.71
N ILE A 9 1.10 -5.40 5.79
CA ILE A 9 -0.20 -4.78 6.07
C ILE A 9 -1.31 -5.53 5.34
N SER A 10 -2.50 -5.54 5.93
CA SER A 10 -3.72 -6.02 5.28
C SER A 10 -4.74 -4.92 5.38
N GLY A 11 -5.21 -4.46 4.22
CA GLY A 11 -6.01 -3.25 4.18
C GLY A 11 -6.80 -3.07 2.91
N THR A 12 -7.49 -1.95 2.83
CA THR A 12 -8.36 -1.60 1.72
C THR A 12 -7.77 -0.44 0.93
N ALA A 13 -7.64 -0.59 -0.38
CA ALA A 13 -7.23 0.49 -1.27
C ALA A 13 -8.30 1.60 -1.27
N THR A 14 -7.92 2.83 -0.92
CA THR A 14 -8.86 3.95 -0.85
C THR A 14 -9.02 4.67 -2.19
N SER A 15 -8.05 4.50 -3.10
CA SER A 15 -8.07 5.06 -4.46
C SER A 15 -7.49 4.06 -5.48
N ALA A 16 -7.81 4.27 -6.76
CA ALA A 16 -7.17 3.53 -7.85
C ALA A 16 -5.67 3.86 -7.94
N PRO A 17 -4.83 2.93 -8.42
CA PRO A 17 -3.42 3.19 -8.69
C PRO A 17 -3.22 4.31 -9.71
N VAL A 18 -2.30 5.20 -9.39
CA VAL A 18 -1.74 6.17 -10.34
C VAL A 18 -0.38 5.64 -10.78
N ILE A 19 -0.18 5.53 -12.09
CA ILE A 19 1.09 5.09 -12.66
C ILE A 19 1.95 6.32 -12.93
N THR A 20 3.14 6.36 -12.35
CA THR A 20 4.13 7.41 -12.60
C THR A 20 4.92 7.12 -13.88
N PRO A 21 5.62 8.13 -14.46
CA PRO A 21 6.48 7.92 -15.63
C PRO A 21 7.57 6.85 -15.43
N ASP A 22 8.01 6.64 -14.20
CA ASP A 22 9.01 5.62 -13.83
C ASP A 22 8.44 4.18 -13.78
N ARG A 23 7.22 3.97 -14.29
CA ARG A 23 6.47 2.71 -14.20
C ARG A 23 6.30 2.22 -12.76
N ILE A 24 6.01 3.14 -11.85
CA ILE A 24 5.66 2.83 -10.47
C ILE A 24 4.16 3.07 -10.31
N ALA A 25 3.44 2.05 -9.84
CA ALA A 25 2.06 2.18 -9.42
C ALA A 25 2.02 2.64 -7.96
N GLU A 26 1.29 3.73 -7.71
CA GLU A 26 1.14 4.33 -6.40
C GLU A 26 -0.34 4.35 -6.00
N PHE A 27 -0.66 3.81 -4.83
CA PHE A 27 -2.02 3.88 -4.29
C PHE A 27 -2.04 3.87 -2.77
N PRO A 28 -2.99 4.59 -2.15
CA PRO A 28 -3.20 4.55 -0.72
C PRO A 28 -3.93 3.27 -0.30
N VAL A 29 -3.48 2.66 0.79
CA VAL A 29 -4.10 1.51 1.46
C VAL A 29 -4.33 1.87 2.92
N ARG A 30 -5.57 1.71 3.38
CA ARG A 30 -5.92 1.86 4.79
C ARG A 30 -5.84 0.48 5.46
N ASP A 31 -4.93 0.34 6.41
CA ASP A 31 -4.73 -0.89 7.17
C ASP A 31 -5.94 -1.19 8.06
N ASP A 32 -6.40 -2.44 8.03
CA ASP A 32 -7.64 -2.85 8.71
C ASP A 32 -7.47 -2.84 10.25
N ARG A 33 -6.27 -3.15 10.76
CA ARG A 33 -6.01 -3.24 12.21
C ARG A 33 -5.83 -1.89 12.88
N THR A 34 -4.98 -1.06 12.30
CA THR A 34 -4.55 0.21 12.88
C THR A 34 -5.32 1.40 12.35
N GLN A 35 -6.11 1.21 11.28
CA GLN A 35 -6.81 2.27 10.54
C GLN A 35 -5.87 3.34 9.97
N ARG A 36 -4.56 3.05 9.94
CA ARG A 36 -3.52 3.92 9.38
C ARG A 36 -3.51 3.82 7.87
N GLU A 37 -3.29 4.94 7.20
CA GLU A 37 -3.09 4.97 5.75
C GLU A 37 -1.60 4.81 5.41
N PHE A 38 -1.33 3.94 4.43
CA PHE A 38 -0.01 3.68 3.86
C PHE A 38 -0.06 4.01 2.38
N LEU A 39 0.99 4.67 1.87
CA LEU A 39 1.15 4.83 0.43
C LEU A 39 1.98 3.67 -0.10
N VAL A 40 1.32 2.78 -0.83
CA VAL A 40 1.96 1.64 -1.46
C VAL A 40 2.57 2.10 -2.77
N ARG A 41 3.87 1.82 -2.95
CA ARG A 41 4.60 1.98 -4.21
C ARG A 41 5.08 0.62 -4.65
N VAL A 42 4.80 0.28 -5.90
CA VAL A 42 5.20 -1.00 -6.49
C VAL A 42 5.57 -0.80 -7.96
N PRO A 43 6.58 -1.49 -8.51
CA PRO A 43 6.77 -1.53 -9.95
C PRO A 43 5.50 -2.05 -10.63
N VAL A 44 5.08 -1.43 -11.72
CA VAL A 44 3.87 -1.83 -12.47
C VAL A 44 3.96 -3.31 -12.87
N ASP A 45 5.15 -3.77 -13.24
CA ASP A 45 5.39 -5.15 -13.68
C ASP A 45 5.27 -6.18 -12.53
N THR A 46 5.26 -5.72 -11.27
CA THR A 46 5.04 -6.54 -10.07
C THR A 46 3.59 -6.47 -9.57
N LEU A 47 2.79 -5.52 -10.08
CA LEU A 47 1.38 -5.40 -9.72
C LEU A 47 0.53 -6.39 -10.52
N ASP A 48 0.48 -7.63 -10.03
CA ASP A 48 -0.31 -8.73 -10.63
C ASP A 48 -1.80 -8.70 -10.20
N VAL A 49 -2.20 -7.67 -9.45
CA VAL A 49 -3.56 -7.53 -8.90
C VAL A 49 -4.22 -6.28 -9.48
N PHE A 50 -5.45 -6.45 -9.98
CA PHE A 50 -6.27 -5.31 -10.37
C PHE A 50 -6.79 -4.57 -9.13
N VAL A 51 -6.24 -3.39 -8.86
CA VAL A 51 -6.59 -2.56 -7.69
C VAL A 51 -7.56 -1.46 -8.11
N THR A 52 -8.72 -1.44 -7.48
CA THR A 52 -9.72 -0.35 -7.54
C THR A 52 -10.05 0.13 -6.13
N PRO A 53 -10.67 1.32 -5.97
CA PRO A 53 -11.19 1.74 -4.66
C PRO A 53 -12.07 0.65 -4.05
N GLY A 54 -11.84 0.33 -2.77
CA GLY A 54 -12.51 -0.76 -2.05
C GLY A 54 -11.85 -2.14 -2.21
N THR A 55 -10.80 -2.28 -3.03
CA THR A 55 -10.09 -3.57 -3.16
C THR A 55 -9.32 -3.88 -1.89
N ARG A 56 -9.52 -5.07 -1.33
CA ARG A 56 -8.71 -5.58 -0.22
C ARG A 56 -7.42 -6.20 -0.72
N VAL A 57 -6.31 -5.77 -0.12
CA VAL A 57 -4.96 -6.19 -0.48
C VAL A 57 -4.16 -6.55 0.77
N ALA A 58 -3.28 -7.53 0.62
CA ALA A 58 -2.19 -7.79 1.54
C ALA A 58 -0.91 -7.31 0.87
N VAL A 59 -0.16 -6.47 1.57
CA VAL A 59 1.06 -5.86 1.04
C VAL A 59 2.21 -6.18 1.98
N ASP A 60 3.21 -6.84 1.43
CA ASP A 60 4.49 -7.07 2.10
C ASP A 60 5.55 -6.14 1.50
N GLY A 61 6.24 -5.39 2.35
CA GLY A 61 7.19 -4.41 1.88
C GLY A 61 8.02 -3.77 2.98
N GLU A 62 8.83 -2.81 2.57
CA GLU A 62 9.66 -2.04 3.48
C GLU A 62 9.00 -0.70 3.83
N ALA A 63 8.77 -0.49 5.12
CA ALA A 63 8.32 0.78 5.66
C ALA A 63 9.45 1.81 5.53
N GLY A 64 9.24 2.77 4.64
CA GLY A 64 10.11 3.91 4.42
C GLY A 64 9.70 5.12 5.25
N TRP A 65 10.03 6.30 4.74
CA TRP A 65 9.79 7.58 5.41
C TRP A 65 8.41 8.18 5.14
N THR A 66 8.04 9.18 5.94
CA THR A 66 6.88 10.03 5.74
C THR A 66 7.05 10.92 4.51
N VAL A 67 6.12 10.88 3.54
CA VAL A 67 6.16 11.75 2.35
C VAL A 67 5.76 13.19 2.72
N PRO A 68 6.65 14.20 2.61
CA PRO A 68 6.32 15.60 2.88
C PRO A 68 5.40 16.19 1.81
N GLY A 69 4.51 17.12 2.18
CA GLY A 69 3.79 17.98 1.22
C GLY A 69 2.55 17.40 0.52
N ARG A 70 2.18 16.14 0.74
CA ARG A 70 0.90 15.59 0.26
C ARG A 70 -0.21 15.88 1.29
N PRO A 71 -1.40 16.38 0.90
CA PRO A 71 -2.54 16.48 1.81
C PRO A 71 -3.08 15.08 2.09
N TRP A 72 -3.12 14.69 3.36
CA TRP A 72 -3.64 13.40 3.83
C TRP A 72 -4.91 13.64 4.65
N LEU A 73 -5.91 12.77 4.51
CA LEU A 73 -7.10 12.79 5.35
C LEU A 73 -6.76 12.19 6.72
N GLY A 74 -6.72 13.02 7.76
CA GLY A 74 -6.43 12.60 9.14
C GLY A 74 -4.93 12.60 9.46
N GLU A 75 -4.55 13.41 10.44
CA GLU A 75 -3.19 13.56 10.92
C GLU A 75 -2.62 12.21 11.43
N SER A 76 -1.38 11.88 11.03
CA SER A 76 -0.51 10.84 11.63
C SER A 76 -0.66 9.39 11.14
N SER A 77 -0.57 9.12 9.84
CA SER A 77 0.22 8.00 9.30
C SER A 77 0.47 8.22 7.82
N ARG A 78 1.76 8.28 7.43
CA ARG A 78 2.22 8.71 6.11
C ARG A 78 3.36 7.83 5.60
N THR A 79 3.40 6.58 6.03
CA THR A 79 4.53 5.69 5.76
C THR A 79 4.45 5.21 4.31
N LEU A 80 5.49 5.53 3.54
CA LEU A 80 5.70 4.95 2.22
C LEU A 80 6.02 3.46 2.42
N LEU A 81 5.27 2.58 1.76
CA LEU A 81 5.54 1.15 1.75
C LEU A 81 6.04 0.76 0.37
N GLN A 82 7.33 0.43 0.26
CA GLN A 82 7.89 -0.15 -0.95
C GLN A 82 7.48 -1.61 -1.00
N ALA A 83 6.40 -1.90 -1.74
CA ALA A 83 5.86 -3.24 -1.81
C ALA A 83 6.78 -4.13 -2.65
N VAL A 84 7.19 -5.23 -2.03
CA VAL A 84 7.90 -6.32 -2.71
C VAL A 84 6.89 -7.31 -3.27
N THR A 85 5.74 -7.47 -2.60
CA THR A 85 4.68 -8.39 -3.02
C THR A 85 3.32 -7.83 -2.64
N ILE A 86 2.39 -7.87 -3.59
CA ILE A 86 0.98 -7.52 -3.38
C ILE A 86 0.15 -8.74 -3.73
N ARG A 87 -0.76 -9.11 -2.84
CA ARG A 87 -1.73 -10.19 -3.06
C ARG A 87 -3.13 -9.66 -2.87
N ARG A 88 -4.06 -10.17 -3.66
CA ARG A 88 -5.48 -9.94 -3.37
C ARG A 88 -5.79 -10.65 -2.05
N SER A 89 -6.29 -9.90 -1.09
CA SER A 89 -6.82 -10.51 0.13
C SER A 89 -8.19 -11.06 -0.21
N GLU A 90 -8.20 -12.23 -0.83
CA GLU A 90 -9.32 -13.14 -0.66
C GLU A 90 -9.26 -13.50 0.82
N LEU A 91 -10.05 -12.80 1.64
CA LEU A 91 -10.47 -13.41 2.88
C LEU A 91 -11.03 -14.76 2.45
N ALA A 92 -10.30 -15.81 2.80
CA ALA A 92 -10.76 -17.17 2.73
C ALA A 92 -12.05 -17.21 3.54
N LEU A 93 -13.18 -16.95 2.86
CA LEU A 93 -14.51 -17.27 3.32
C LEU A 93 -14.69 -18.77 3.09
N ALA A 94 -13.78 -19.57 3.65
CA ALA A 94 -14.00 -20.98 3.88
C ALA A 94 -14.73 -21.04 5.23
N ALA A 95 -16.03 -20.77 5.17
CA ALA A 95 -17.00 -21.14 6.19
C ALA A 95 -17.26 -22.65 6.12
#